data_AF-A0A2S7T233-F1
#
_entry.id   AF-A0A2S7T233-F1
#
_cell.length_a   1.000
_cell.length_b   1.000
_cell.length_c   1.000
_cell.angle_alpha   90.00
_cell.angle_beta   90.00
_cell.angle_gamma   90.00
#
_symmetry.space_group_name_H-M   'P 1'
#
loop_
_entity.id
_entity.type
_entity.pdbx_description
1 polymer ?
#
loop_
_entity_poly.entity_id
_entity_poly.type
_entity_poly.pdbx_seq_one_letter_code
_entity_poly.pdbx_strand_id
1 'polypeptide(L)' 'MATTKETKLAREIADALGDNDSLAVHIGFCEKFSEAFLRKTLQKVLSIPEDQIRKTRGALFTYLVNQNYGKGSSRD' A
#
# COMPACT_ATOMS: atom_id res chain seq x y z
N MET A 1 -18.12 -12.96 10.41
CA MET A 1 -17.70 -11.59 10.09
C MET A 1 -17.72 -11.44 8.58
N ALA A 2 -18.57 -10.58 8.02
CA ALA A 2 -18.57 -10.32 6.58
C ALA A 2 -17.31 -9.51 6.24
N THR A 3 -16.37 -10.10 5.51
CA THR A 3 -15.19 -9.39 4.98
C THR A 3 -15.65 -8.40 3.90
N THR A 4 -15.46 -7.11 4.16
CA THR A 4 -15.67 -6.05 3.16
C THR A 4 -14.66 -6.19 2.00
N LYS A 5 -14.97 -5.61 0.84
CA LYS A 5 -14.06 -5.66 -0.32
C LYS A 5 -12.70 -5.05 0.03
N GLU A 6 -12.71 -4.02 0.87
CA GLU A 6 -11.56 -3.29 1.39
C GLU A 6 -10.71 -4.19 2.30
N THR A 7 -11.32 -4.99 3.16
CA THR A 7 -10.60 -5.96 4.00
C THR A 7 -9.93 -7.04 3.15
N LYS A 8 -10.61 -7.50 2.09
CA LYS A 8 -10.04 -8.48 1.16
C LYS A 8 -8.82 -7.89 0.43
N LEU A 9 -8.96 -6.71 -0.14
CA LEU A 9 -7.87 -6.01 -0.83
C LEU A 9 -6.69 -5.73 0.12
N ALA A 10 -6.96 -5.30 1.35
CA ALA A 10 -5.92 -5.05 2.35
C ALA A 10 -5.11 -6.31 2.68
N ARG A 11 -5.77 -7.48 2.79
CA ARG A 11 -5.08 -8.77 2.99
C ARG A 11 -4.24 -9.15 1.77
N GLU A 12 -4.77 -8.99 0.56
CA GLU A 12 -4.02 -9.25 -0.67
C GLU A 12 -2.76 -8.36 -0.76
N ILE A 13 -2.87 -7.08 -0.38
CA ILE A 13 -1.74 -6.15 -0.31
C ILE A 13 -0.73 -6.58 0.76
N ALA A 14 -1.19 -6.88 1.98
CA ALA A 14 -0.34 -7.27 3.09
C ALA A 14 0.45 -8.55 2.77
N ASP A 15 -0.22 -9.55 2.20
CA ASP A 15 0.39 -10.82 1.79
C ASP A 15 1.44 -10.62 0.69
N ALA A 16 1.12 -9.85 -0.36
CA ALA A 16 2.05 -9.56 -1.45
C ALA A 16 3.30 -8.78 -0.98
N LEU A 17 3.16 -7.93 0.04
CA LEU A 17 4.25 -7.15 0.62
C LEU A 17 5.02 -7.91 1.71
N GLY A 18 4.50 -9.05 2.19
CA GLY A 18 5.01 -9.74 3.37
C GLY A 18 4.83 -8.94 4.67
N ASP A 19 3.87 -8.01 4.72
CA ASP A 19 3.65 -7.06 5.81
C ASP A 19 2.31 -7.33 6.54
N ASN A 20 2.13 -8.58 6.97
CA ASN A 20 0.90 -9.03 7.62
C ASN A 20 0.65 -8.39 8.99
N ASP A 21 1.70 -8.00 9.71
CA ASP A 21 1.61 -7.25 10.97
C ASP A 21 0.92 -5.89 10.80
N SER A 22 1.02 -5.29 9.61
CA SER A 22 0.47 -3.96 9.30
C SER A 22 -0.92 -4.00 8.65
N LEU A 23 -1.66 -5.12 8.74
CA LEU A 23 -2.96 -5.28 8.06
C LEU A 23 -3.96 -4.16 8.38
N ALA A 24 -4.02 -3.70 9.63
CA ALA A 24 -4.91 -2.61 10.03
C ALA A 24 -4.61 -1.30 9.28
N VAL A 25 -3.34 -1.02 9.01
CA VAL A 25 -2.90 0.15 8.23
C VAL A 25 -3.32 0.00 6.77
N HIS A 26 -3.17 -1.21 6.20
CA HIS A 26 -3.61 -1.50 4.83
C HIS A 26 -5.13 -1.38 4.66
N ILE A 27 -5.92 -1.76 5.66
CA ILE A 27 -7.37 -1.54 5.66
C ILE A 27 -7.67 -0.03 5.57
N GLY A 28 -7.05 0.79 6.44
CA GLY A 28 -7.24 2.24 6.39
C GLY A 28 -6.84 2.87 5.04
N PHE A 29 -5.85 2.30 4.35
CA PHE A 29 -5.54 2.71 2.98
C PHE A 29 -6.61 2.30 1.97
N CYS A 30 -7.16 1.09 2.08
CA CYS A 30 -8.25 0.63 1.21
C CYS A 30 -9.55 1.42 1.40
N GLU A 31 -9.78 1.97 2.59
CA GLU A 31 -10.90 2.88 2.87
C GLU A 31 -10.66 4.29 2.32
N LYS A 32 -9.41 4.77 2.34
CA LYS A 32 -9.04 6.14 1.98
C LYS A 32 -8.73 6.34 0.50
N PHE A 33 -8.23 5.31 -0.19
CA PHE A 33 -7.73 5.40 -1.55
C PHE A 33 -8.43 4.41 -2.47
N SER A 34 -8.50 4.75 -3.76
CA SER A 34 -9.09 3.85 -4.76
C SER A 34 -8.24 2.59 -4.95
N GLU A 35 -8.91 1.46 -5.21
CA GLU A 35 -8.26 0.18 -5.49
C GLU A 35 -7.24 0.29 -6.64
N ALA A 36 -7.57 1.03 -7.71
CA ALA A 36 -6.66 1.23 -8.84
C ALA A 36 -5.35 1.93 -8.43
N PHE A 37 -5.42 2.93 -7.55
CA PHE A 37 -4.24 3.62 -7.03
C PHE A 37 -3.38 2.70 -6.17
N LEU A 38 -4.00 1.92 -5.28
CA LEU A 38 -3.31 0.98 -4.40
C LEU A 38 -2.65 -0.14 -5.21
N ARG A 39 -3.35 -0.74 -6.18
CA ARG A 39 -2.79 -1.76 -7.09
C ARG A 39 -1.62 -1.22 -7.90
N LYS A 40 -1.72 0.00 -8.43
CA LYS A 40 -0.61 0.64 -9.17
C LYS A 40 0.62 0.84 -8.28
N THR A 41 0.40 1.29 -7.04
CA THR A 41 1.49 1.47 -6.07
C THR A 41 2.10 0.12 -5.68
N LEU A 42 1.28 -0.91 -5.45
CA LEU A 42 1.73 -2.26 -5.15
C LEU A 42 2.61 -2.81 -6.28
N GLN A 43 2.15 -2.72 -7.54
CA GLN A 43 2.94 -3.17 -8.69
C GLN A 43 4.31 -2.48 -8.78
N LYS A 44 4.36 -1.17 -8.50
CA LYS A 44 5.63 -0.43 -8.45
C LYS A 44 6.57 -0.97 -7.36
N VAL A 45 6.05 -1.29 -6.17
CA VAL A 45 6.87 -1.85 -5.09
C VAL A 45 7.36 -3.26 -5.44
N LEU A 46 6.49 -4.11 -5.99
CA LEU A 46 6.84 -5.48 -6.38
C LEU A 46 7.82 -5.54 -7.56
N SER A 47 7.85 -4.53 -8.42
CA SER A 47 8.85 -4.43 -9.50
C SER A 47 10.26 -4.10 -9.03
N ILE A 48 10.42 -3.64 -7.78
CA ILE A 48 11.73 -3.31 -7.20
C ILE A 48 12.25 -4.59 -6.53
N PRO A 49 13.43 -5.08 -6.93
CA PRO A 49 13.99 -6.26 -6.31
C PRO A 49 14.37 -5.96 -4.86
N GLU A 50 14.26 -6.98 -4.01
CA GLU A 50 14.30 -6.80 -2.56
C GLU A 50 15.64 -6.24 -2.06
N ASP A 51 16.74 -6.57 -2.72
CA ASP A 51 18.09 -6.05 -2.43
C ASP A 51 18.21 -4.52 -2.59
N GLN A 52 17.32 -3.90 -3.37
CA GLN A 52 17.26 -2.45 -3.54
C GLN A 52 16.35 -1.75 -2.53
N ILE A 53 15.65 -2.50 -1.67
CA ILE A 53 14.72 -1.95 -0.68
C ILE A 53 15.43 -1.79 0.66
N ARG A 54 15.63 -0.54 1.09
CA ARG A 54 16.38 -0.21 2.33
C ARG A 54 15.77 -0.75 3.64
N LYS A 55 14.47 -1.04 3.66
CA LYS A 55 13.75 -1.52 4.85
C LYS A 55 12.96 -2.78 4.51
N THR A 56 11.68 -2.61 4.19
CA THR A 56 10.77 -3.68 3.78
C THR A 56 9.88 -3.16 2.66
N ARG A 57 9.30 -4.09 1.88
CA ARG A 57 8.30 -3.76 0.85
C ARG A 57 7.10 -3.02 1.45
N GLY A 58 6.63 -3.46 2.62
CA GLY A 58 5.57 -2.79 3.39
C GLY A 58 5.87 -1.34 3.74
N ALA A 59 7.08 -1.06 4.24
CA ALA A 59 7.51 0.29 4.55
C ALA A 59 7.60 1.18 3.29
N LEU A 60 8.09 0.64 2.18
CA LEU A 60 8.16 1.35 0.91
C LEU A 60 6.78 1.65 0.33
N PHE A 61 5.86 0.68 0.38
CA PHE A 61 4.48 0.86 -0.04
C PHE A 61 3.81 1.97 0.75
N THR A 62 3.89 1.90 2.08
CA THR A 62 3.33 2.91 2.99
C THR A 62 3.91 4.29 2.71
N TYR A 63 5.22 4.39 2.47
CA TYR A 63 5.87 5.65 2.10
C TYR A 63 5.32 6.20 0.78
N LEU A 64 5.19 5.37 -0.27
CA LEU A 64 4.69 5.82 -1.57
C LEU A 64 3.22 6.24 -1.54
N VAL A 65 2.37 5.52 -0.80
CA VAL A 65 0.96 5.87 -0.59
C VAL A 65 0.86 7.26 0.06
N ASN A 66 1.63 7.50 1.13
CA ASN A 66 1.64 8.78 1.83
C ASN A 66 2.28 9.91 1.00
N GLN A 67 3.35 9.63 0.26
CA GLN A 67 4.02 10.60 -0.59
C GLN A 67 3.09 11.10 -1.71
N ASN A 68 2.33 10.20 -2.33
CA ASN A 68 1.42 10.58 -3.41
C ASN A 68 0.15 11.29 -2.91
N TYR A 69 -0.21 11.10 -1.64
CA TYR A 69 -1.25 11.89 -0.96
C TYR A 69 -0.80 13.34 -0.71
N GLY A 70 0.44 13.54 -0.25
CA GLY A 70 0.97 14.90 0.01
C GLY A 70 1.31 15.71 -1.25
N LYS A 71 1.58 15.05 -2.38
CA LYS A 71 1.95 15.72 -3.64
C LYS A 71 0.75 16.35 -4.40
N GLY A 72 -0.46 16.20 -3.89
CA GLY A 72 -1.67 16.87 -4.39
C GLY A 72 -1.84 18.32 -3.93
N SER A 73 -0.94 18.84 -3.06
CA SER A 73 -1.11 20.17 -2.42
C SER A 73 0.11 21.10 -2.53
N SER A 74 1.01 20.89 -3.49
CA SER A 74 2.11 21.83 -3.74
C SER A 74 2.42 21.95 -5.24
N ARG A 75 1.56 22.70 -5.91
CA ARG A 75 1.86 23.50 -7.12
C ARG A 75 0.99 24.75 -7.03
N ASP A 76 1.50 25.75 -6.33
CA ASP A 76 1.29 27.17 -6.65
C ASP A 76 2.65 27.70 -7.12
#